data_AF-A0A1V5BFD0-F1
#
_entry.id   AF-A0A1V5BFD0-F1
#
_cell.length_a   1.000
_cell.length_b   1.000
_cell.length_c   1.000
_cell.angle_alpha   90.00
_cell.angle_beta   90.00
_cell.angle_gamma   90.00
#
_symmetry.space_group_name_H-M   'P 1'
#
loop_
_entity.id
_entity.type
_entity.pdbx_description
1 polymer ?
#
loop_
_entity_poly.entity_id
_entity_poly.type
_entity_poly.pdbx_seq_one_letter_code
_entity_poly.pdbx_strand_id
1 'polypeptide(L)' 'MYDDEINNICSTLLDRITVAKGYLQLSTERKKVDYSLLLLQEISEIESLVCNIIGILKKHSKKP' A
#
# COMPACT_ATOMS: atom_id res chain seq x y z
N MET A 1 -18.53 9.52 5.93
CA MET A 1 -18.39 9.62 4.47
C MET A 1 -16.94 9.63 4.00
N TYR A 2 -16.05 10.52 4.48
CA TYR A 2 -14.62 10.37 4.14
C TYR A 2 -13.95 9.25 4.93
N ASP A 3 -14.48 8.90 6.11
CA ASP A 3 -14.02 7.72 6.86
C ASP A 3 -14.20 6.43 6.06
N ASP A 4 -15.29 6.30 5.28
CA ASP A 4 -15.53 5.14 4.41
C ASP A 4 -14.51 5.11 3.24
N GLU A 5 -14.17 6.28 2.69
CA GLU A 5 -13.14 6.42 1.67
C GLU A 5 -11.75 6.04 2.22
N ILE A 6 -11.39 6.54 3.40
CA ILE A 6 -10.15 6.18 4.09
C ILE A 6 -10.12 4.69 4.43
N ASN A 7 -11.22 4.13 4.92
CA ASN A 7 -11.31 2.70 5.25
C ASN A 7 -11.13 1.81 4.02
N ASN A 8 -11.68 2.21 2.87
CA ASN A 8 -11.46 1.49 1.61
C ASN A 8 -10.00 1.57 1.16
N ILE A 9 -9.36 2.74 1.26
CA ILE A 9 -7.95 2.90 0.92
C ILE A 9 -7.07 2.10 1.88
N CYS A 10 -7.37 2.11 3.18
CA CYS A 10 -6.67 1.31 4.19
C CYS A 10 -6.84 -0.20 3.98
N SER A 11 -8.02 -0.65 3.55
CA SER A 11 -8.25 -2.07 3.21
C SER A 11 -7.38 -2.47 2.02
N THR A 12 -7.36 -1.64 0.97
CA THR A 12 -6.49 -1.86 -0.20
C THR A 12 -5.01 -1.83 0.17
N LEU A 13 -4.61 -0.92 1.06
CA LEU A 13 -3.25 -0.83 1.59
C LEU A 13 -2.82 -2.13 2.28
N LEU A 14 -3.70 -2.70 3.10
CA LEU A 14 -3.44 -3.99 3.78
C LEU A 14 -3.29 -5.14 2.77
N ASP A 15 -4.09 -5.16 1.71
CA ASP A 15 -3.97 -6.16 0.65
C ASP A 15 -2.58 -6.06 -0.02
N ARG A 16 -2.15 -4.84 -0.38
CA ARG A 16 -0.82 -4.60 -0.99
C ARG A 16 0.32 -5.00 -0.06
N ILE A 17 0.23 -4.67 1.22
CA ILE A 17 1.20 -5.11 2.24
C ILE A 17 1.25 -6.64 2.34
N THR A 18 0.09 -7.30 2.26
CA THR A 18 -0.01 -8.77 2.31
C THR A 18 0.67 -9.40 1.09
N VAL A 19 0.47 -8.84 -0.10
CA VAL A 19 1.14 -9.29 -1.33
C VAL A 19 2.66 -9.11 -1.22
N ALA A 20 3.13 -7.93 -0.80
CA ALA A 20 4.55 -7.66 -0.60
C ALA A 20 5.19 -8.64 0.40
N LYS A 21 4.50 -8.93 1.51
CA LYS A 21 4.92 -9.94 2.49
C LYS A 21 5.03 -11.33 1.86
N GLY A 22 4.09 -11.71 1.01
CA GLY A 22 4.14 -12.97 0.25
C GLY A 22 5.38 -13.08 -0.64
N TYR A 23 5.72 -12.00 -1.36
CA TYR A 23 6.95 -11.98 -2.17
C TYR A 23 8.23 -12.04 -1.32
N LEU A 24 8.25 -11.40 -0.15
CA LEU A 24 9.38 -11.54 0.79
C LEU A 24 9.52 -12.96 1.33
N GLN A 25 8.41 -13.64 1.63
CA GLN A 25 8.46 -15.05 2.03
C GLN A 25 8.99 -15.92 0.89
N LEU A 26 8.47 -15.75 -0.32
CA LEU A 26 8.93 -16.47 -1.51
C LEU A 26 10.40 -16.21 -1.83
N SER A 27 10.92 -15.00 -1.62
CA SER A 27 12.33 -14.70 -1.86
C SER A 27 13.25 -15.44 -0.88
N THR A 28 12.79 -15.71 0.35
CA THR A 28 13.53 -16.52 1.32
C THR A 28 13.49 -18.01 1.00
N GLU A 29 12.37 -18.53 0.51
CA GLU A 29 12.17 -19.94 0.17
C GLU A 29 12.74 -20.32 -1.20
N ARG A 30 12.62 -19.42 -2.19
CA ARG A 30 12.98 -19.64 -3.60
C ARG A 30 14.03 -18.63 -4.07
N LYS A 31 15.25 -18.76 -3.53
CA LYS A 31 16.41 -17.88 -3.82
C LYS A 31 16.85 -17.80 -5.30
N LYS A 32 16.32 -18.64 -6.18
CA LYS A 32 16.63 -18.64 -7.63
C LYS A 32 15.73 -17.72 -8.46
N VAL A 33 14.65 -17.21 -7.87
CA VAL A 33 13.73 -16.28 -8.53
C VAL A 33 13.93 -14.90 -7.92
N ASP A 34 14.13 -13.90 -8.78
CA ASP A 34 14.23 -12.50 -8.35
C ASP A 34 12.83 -11.89 -8.30
N TYR A 35 12.40 -11.52 -7.09
CA TYR A 35 11.12 -10.86 -6.83
C TYR A 35 11.26 -9.35 -6.64
N SER A 36 12.45 -8.78 -6.81
CA SER A 36 12.74 -7.37 -6.50
C SER A 36 11.85 -6.40 -7.29
N LEU A 37 11.60 -6.69 -8.56
CA LEU A 37 10.71 -5.86 -9.39
C LEU A 37 9.27 -5.84 -8.87
N LEU A 38 8.75 -7.01 -8.48
CA LEU A 38 7.39 -7.13 -7.95
C LEU A 38 7.27 -6.45 -6.58
N LEU A 39 8.29 -6.57 -5.73
CA LEU A 39 8.37 -5.85 -4.46
C LEU A 39 8.40 -4.33 -4.65
N LEU A 40 9.21 -3.85 -5.60
CA LEU A 40 9.26 -2.42 -5.93
C LEU A 40 7.90 -1.90 -6.38
N GLN A 41 7.18 -2.67 -7.20
CA GLN A 41 5.83 -2.32 -7.65
C GLN A 41 4.86 -2.21 -6.47
N GLU A 42 4.82 -3.21 -5.58
CA GLU A 42 3.93 -3.15 -4.41
C GLU A 42 4.29 -2.00 -3.46
N ILE A 43 5.58 -1.68 -3.30
CA ILE A 43 6.03 -0.53 -2.51
C ILE A 43 5.53 0.78 -3.13
N SER A 44 5.67 0.97 -4.44
CA SER A 44 5.17 2.18 -5.11
C SER A 44 3.65 2.34 -5.00
N GLU A 45 2.89 1.25 -5.07
CA GLU A 45 1.44 1.27 -4.85
C GLU A 45 1.09 1.63 -3.39
N ILE A 46 1.82 1.07 -2.43
CA ILE A 46 1.68 1.41 -1.00
C ILE A 46 1.94 2.90 -0.76
N GLU A 47 3.02 3.45 -1.34
CA GLU A 47 3.36 4.88 -1.23
C GLU A 47 2.25 5.77 -1.81
N SER A 48 1.70 5.39 -2.97
CA SER A 48 0.57 6.08 -3.60
C SER A 48 -0.67 6.10 -2.71
N LEU A 49 -1.04 4.95 -2.13
CA LEU A 49 -2.19 4.83 -1.22
C LEU A 49 -2.01 5.69 0.05
N VAL A 50 -0.81 5.70 0.63
CA VAL A 50 -0.49 6.57 1.78
C VAL A 50 -0.59 8.04 1.41
N CYS A 51 -0.08 8.43 0.24
CA CYS A 51 -0.21 9.81 -0.26
C CYS A 51 -1.69 10.21 -0.43
N ASN A 52 -2.53 9.31 -0.93
CA ASN A 52 -3.97 9.55 -1.08
C ASN A 52 -4.66 9.77 0.27
N ILE A 53 -4.35 8.94 1.29
CA ILE A 53 -4.86 9.13 2.66
C ILE A 53 -4.47 10.52 3.19
N ILE A 54 -3.19 10.87 3.07
CA ILE A 54 -2.68 12.18 3.50
C ILE A 54 -3.38 13.32 2.75
N GLY A 55 -3.62 13.16 1.45
CA GLY A 55 -4.34 14.13 0.61
C GLY A 55 -5.76 14.38 1.09
N ILE A 56 -6.51 13.30 1.38
CA ILE A 56 -7.87 13.38 1.93
C ILE A 56 -7.84 14.09 3.28
N LEU A 57 -7.00 13.65 4.21
CA LEU A 57 -6.89 14.25 5.54
C LEU A 57 -6.55 15.75 5.47
N LYS A 58 -5.64 16.17 4.59
CA LYS A 58 -5.28 17.59 4.37
C LYS A 58 -6.43 18.41 3.78
N LYS A 59 -7.23 17.83 2.88
CA LYS A 59 -8.39 18.49 2.29
C LYS A 59 -9.48 18.77 3.33
N HIS A 60 -9.62 17.86 4.30
CA HIS A 60 -10.61 17.96 5.36
C HIS A 60 -10.13 18.80 6.56
N SER A 61 -8.81 18.86 6.84
CA SER A 61 -8.27 19.72 7.90
C SER A 61 -8.21 21.21 7.54
N LYS A 62 -8.39 21.57 6.26
CA LYS A 62 -8.39 22.96 5.77
C LYS A 62 -9.80 23.57 5.60
N LYS A 63 -10.87 22.86 5.95
CA LYS A 63 -12.22 23.44 5.96
C LYS A 63 -12.45 24.17 7.29
N PRO A 64 -12.74 25.49 7.27
CA PRO A 64 -13.18 26.21 8.48
C PRO A 64 -14.52 25.67 8.99
#